data_AF-A0A7J5VE35-F1
#
_entry.id   AF-A0A7J5VE35-F1
#
_cell.length_a   1.000
_cell.length_b   1.000
_cell.length_c   1.000
_cell.angle_alpha   90.00
_cell.angle_beta   90.00
_cell.angle_gamma   90.00
#
_symmetry.space_group_name_H-M   'P 1'
#
loop_
_entity.id
_entity.type
_entity.pdbx_description
1 polymer ?
#
loop_
_entity_poly.entity_id
_entity_poly.type
_entity_poly.pdbx_seq_one_letter_code
_entity_poly.pdbx_strand_id
1 'polypeptide(L)'
;MIKPYQRVTLTYLVFGVAWIFLSDNILETFVTSAAMLTTLQTYKGSFFVIIRRMWFKIEDRELEKEAVFISTMRAVQHILNNFLNKMLFFKLVAAEKQNLPQEIVEHYDNVIDETTKQIKKLSGIKEISPKEIERVAYEKEST
;
A
#
# COMPACT_ATOMS: atom_id res chain seq x y z
N MET A 1 15.29 23.31 20.47
CA MET A 1 15.64 22.13 19.65
C MET A 1 14.69 22.05 18.47
N ILE A 2 15.17 22.22 17.25
CA ILE A 2 14.35 22.08 16.03
C ILE A 2 14.21 20.59 15.73
N LYS A 3 12.97 20.08 15.61
CA LYS A 3 12.72 18.66 15.34
C LYS A 3 13.08 18.32 13.87
N PRO A 4 13.48 17.08 13.55
CA PRO A 4 14.02 16.72 12.23
C PRO A 4 13.11 17.08 11.06
N TYR A 5 11.79 16.90 11.21
CA TYR A 5 10.81 17.24 10.17
C TYR A 5 10.78 18.75 9.85
N GLN A 6 10.98 19.62 10.83
CA GLN A 6 10.99 21.07 10.61
C GLN A 6 12.21 21.53 9.82
N ARG A 7 13.37 20.87 9.99
CA ARG A 7 14.58 21.16 9.19
C ARG A 7 14.35 20.83 7.71
N VAL A 8 13.68 19.72 7.43
CA VAL A 8 13.32 19.33 6.06
C VAL A 8 12.36 20.36 5.48
N THR A 9 11.27 20.69 6.19
CA THR A 9 10.31 21.71 5.74
C THR A 9 10.97 23.07 5.49
N LEU A 10 11.85 23.53 6.37
CA LEU A 10 12.54 24.82 6.23
C LEU A 10 13.48 24.82 5.01
N THR A 11 14.20 23.72 4.79
CA THR A 11 15.09 23.56 3.63
C THR A 11 14.29 23.63 2.33
N TYR A 12 13.18 22.89 2.24
CA TYR A 12 12.29 22.94 1.08
C TYR A 12 11.66 24.32 0.87
N LEU A 13 11.30 25.03 1.95
CA LEU A 13 10.72 26.37 1.87
C LEU A 13 11.74 27.37 1.30
N VAL A 14 12.96 27.40 1.84
CA VAL A 14 14.03 28.30 1.37
C VAL A 14 14.41 27.98 -0.07
N PHE A 15 14.57 26.70 -0.40
CA PHE A 15 14.94 26.27 -1.75
C PHE A 15 13.83 26.55 -2.76
N GLY A 16 12.56 26.35 -2.39
CA GLY A 16 11.40 26.65 -3.22
C GLY A 16 11.25 28.14 -3.51
N VAL A 17 11.37 28.99 -2.48
CA VAL A 17 11.32 30.45 -2.65
C VAL A 17 12.49 30.94 -3.50
N ALA A 18 13.71 30.48 -3.22
CA ALA A 18 14.89 30.82 -4.02
C ALA A 18 14.74 30.36 -5.47
N TRP A 19 14.17 29.18 -5.72
CA TRP A 19 13.89 28.67 -7.06
C TRP A 19 12.86 29.52 -7.81
N ILE A 20 11.81 30.00 -7.14
CA ILE A 20 10.81 30.90 -7.74
C ILE A 20 11.50 32.20 -8.18
N PHE A 21 12.25 32.86 -7.28
CA PHE A 21 12.96 34.11 -7.61
C PHE A 21 14.01 33.93 -8.71
N LEU A 22 14.75 32.82 -8.70
CA LEU A 22 15.71 32.51 -9.76
C LEU A 22 14.99 32.26 -11.09
N SER A 23 13.89 31.52 -11.04
CA SER A 23 13.09 31.21 -12.23
C SER A 23 12.50 32.47 -12.84
N ASP A 24 12.04 33.43 -12.04
CA ASP A 24 11.44 34.68 -12.53
C ASP A 24 12.48 35.65 -13.09
N ASN A 25 13.63 35.82 -12.40
CA ASN A 25 14.74 36.65 -12.91
C ASN A 25 15.32 36.15 -14.24
N ILE A 26 15.35 34.83 -14.46
CA ILE A 26 15.81 34.25 -15.72
C ILE A 26 14.86 34.61 -16.87
N LEU A 27 13.53 34.68 -16.68
CA LEU A 27 12.65 35.14 -17.78
C LEU A 27 12.87 36.60 -18.12
N GLU A 28 12.98 37.45 -17.10
CA GLU A 28 13.12 38.90 -17.30
C GLU A 28 14.45 39.24 -17.99
N THR A 29 15.50 38.46 -17.73
CA THR A 29 16.81 38.65 -18.38
C THR A 29 16.81 38.18 -19.85
N PHE A 30 16.02 37.17 -20.20
CA PHE A 30 15.99 36.62 -21.56
C PHE A 30 14.93 37.25 -22.48
N VAL A 31 13.99 38.03 -21.93
CA VAL A 31 12.81 38.49 -22.69
C VAL A 31 12.46 39.95 -22.40
N THR A 32 12.73 40.84 -23.35
CA THR A 32 12.45 42.29 -23.25
C THR A 32 11.06 42.71 -23.77
N SER A 33 10.24 41.75 -24.25
CA SER A 33 8.92 42.01 -24.87
C SER A 33 7.77 41.38 -24.08
N ALA A 34 6.78 42.21 -23.71
CA ALA A 34 5.61 41.83 -22.90
C ALA A 34 4.78 40.66 -23.50
N ALA A 35 4.76 40.53 -24.84
CA ALA A 35 4.07 39.44 -25.51
C ALA A 35 4.74 38.08 -25.23
N MET A 36 6.07 38.04 -25.23
CA MET A 36 6.83 36.80 -25.00
C MET A 36 6.86 36.42 -23.52
N LEU A 37 6.80 37.39 -22.59
CA LEU A 37 6.57 37.15 -21.16
C LEU A 37 5.24 36.42 -20.92
N THR A 38 4.16 36.86 -21.57
CA THR A 38 2.83 36.24 -21.42
C THR A 38 2.80 34.80 -21.95
N THR A 39 3.44 34.53 -23.08
CA THR A 39 3.55 33.17 -23.64
C THR A 39 4.36 32.26 -22.72
N LEU A 40 5.49 32.73 -22.19
CA LEU A 40 6.35 31.92 -21.34
C LEU A 40 5.73 31.69 -19.94
N GLN A 41 4.97 32.65 -19.43
CA GLN A 41 4.19 32.50 -18.20
C GLN A 41 3.05 31.47 -18.37
N THR A 42 2.39 31.45 -19.53
CA THR A 42 1.37 30.43 -19.86
C THR A 42 1.99 29.03 -19.92
N TYR A 43 3.21 28.91 -20.46
CA TYR A 43 3.94 27.63 -20.51
C TYR A 43 4.32 27.15 -19.10
N LYS A 44 4.86 28.03 -18.25
CA LYS A 44 5.14 27.74 -16.84
C LYS A 44 3.90 27.24 -16.11
N GLY A 45 2.76 27.95 -16.27
CA GLY A 45 1.49 27.56 -15.63
C GLY A 45 0.96 26.21 -16.12
N SER A 46 0.99 25.99 -17.43
CA SER A 46 0.55 24.72 -18.05
C SER A 46 1.42 23.55 -17.59
N PHE A 47 2.74 23.75 -17.49
CA PHE A 47 3.68 22.75 -16.97
C PHE A 47 3.40 22.39 -15.51
N PHE A 48 3.14 23.39 -14.65
CA PHE A 48 2.77 23.15 -13.26
C PHE A 48 1.49 22.32 -13.12
N VAL A 49 0.46 22.63 -13.91
CA VAL A 49 -0.82 21.88 -13.91
C VAL A 49 -0.61 20.43 -14.37
N ILE A 50 0.19 20.19 -15.41
CA ILE A 50 0.48 18.84 -15.92
C ILE A 50 1.22 18.01 -14.87
N ILE A 51 2.30 18.57 -14.28
CA ILE A 51 3.05 17.90 -13.22
C ILE A 51 2.13 17.59 -12.05
N ARG A 52 1.35 18.56 -11.59
CA ARG A 52 0.44 18.35 -10.46
C ARG A 52 -0.59 17.25 -10.73
N ARG A 53 -1.14 17.20 -11.95
CA ARG A 53 -2.06 16.14 -12.38
C ARG A 53 -1.39 14.77 -12.39
N MET A 54 -0.13 14.69 -12.81
CA MET A 54 0.63 13.45 -12.79
C MET A 54 0.89 12.97 -11.35
N TRP A 55 1.23 13.87 -10.43
CA TRP A 55 1.41 13.56 -9.01
C TRP A 55 0.13 13.04 -8.35
N PHE A 56 -1.00 13.72 -8.52
CA PHE A 56 -2.28 13.25 -7.97
C PHE A 56 -2.64 11.86 -8.48
N LYS A 57 -2.43 11.58 -9.77
CA LYS A 57 -2.70 10.26 -10.35
C LYS A 57 -1.82 9.15 -9.74
N ILE A 58 -0.60 9.46 -9.29
CA ILE A 58 0.28 8.50 -8.62
C ILE A 58 -0.25 8.23 -7.21
N GLU A 59 -0.66 9.27 -6.49
CA GLU A 59 -1.22 9.15 -5.13
C GLU A 59 -2.53 8.33 -5.12
N ASP A 60 -3.44 8.61 -6.06
CA ASP A 60 -4.69 7.86 -6.21
C ASP A 60 -4.43 6.36 -6.46
N ARG A 61 -3.37 6.02 -7.22
CA ARG A 61 -2.99 4.63 -7.49
C ARG A 61 -2.51 3.89 -6.23
N GLU A 62 -1.83 4.56 -5.32
CA GLU A 62 -1.39 3.93 -4.06
C GLU A 62 -2.59 3.64 -3.15
N LEU A 63 -3.55 4.56 -3.08
CA LEU A 63 -4.80 4.36 -2.35
C LEU A 63 -5.67 3.24 -2.95
N GLU A 64 -5.76 3.17 -4.28
CA GLU A 64 -6.49 2.10 -4.97
C GLU A 64 -5.87 0.72 -4.70
N LYS A 65 -4.52 0.61 -4.73
CA LYS A 65 -3.83 -0.65 -4.41
C LYS A 65 -4.16 -1.14 -3.00
N GLU A 66 -4.16 -0.22 -2.02
CA GLU A 66 -4.51 -0.55 -0.65
C GLU A 66 -5.97 -1.01 -0.53
N ALA A 67 -6.90 -0.26 -1.13
CA ALA A 67 -8.31 -0.61 -1.11
C ALA A 67 -8.60 -1.98 -1.75
N VAL A 68 -7.94 -2.28 -2.89
CA VAL A 68 -8.05 -3.57 -3.58
C VAL A 68 -7.51 -4.69 -2.69
N PHE A 69 -6.30 -4.53 -2.15
CA PHE A 69 -5.70 -5.56 -1.28
C PHE A 69 -6.57 -5.87 -0.05
N ILE A 70 -7.02 -4.83 0.67
CA ILE A 70 -7.87 -5.01 1.86
C ILE A 70 -9.19 -5.71 1.49
N SER A 71 -9.80 -5.34 0.36
CA SER A 71 -11.04 -5.98 -0.12
C SER A 71 -10.82 -7.45 -0.49
N THR A 72 -9.72 -7.75 -1.17
CA THR A 72 -9.32 -9.12 -1.49
C THR A 72 -9.05 -9.93 -0.23
N MET A 73 -8.33 -9.39 0.76
CA MET A 73 -8.03 -10.09 2.01
C MET A 73 -9.29 -10.41 2.82
N ARG A 74 -10.25 -9.49 2.89
CA ARG A 74 -11.55 -9.77 3.51
C ARG A 74 -12.29 -10.89 2.78
N ALA A 75 -12.30 -10.86 1.45
CA ALA A 75 -12.91 -11.92 0.64
C ALA A 75 -12.23 -13.27 0.88
N VAL A 76 -10.89 -13.31 0.90
CA VAL A 76 -10.10 -14.52 1.22
C VAL A 76 -10.45 -15.03 2.62
N GLN A 77 -10.51 -14.15 3.63
CA GLN A 77 -10.88 -14.53 4.98
C GLN A 77 -12.30 -15.12 5.05
N HIS A 78 -13.27 -14.53 4.34
CA HIS A 78 -14.63 -15.07 4.25
C HIS A 78 -14.67 -16.45 3.57
N ILE A 79 -13.98 -16.62 2.45
CA ILE A 79 -13.91 -17.89 1.71
C ILE A 79 -13.25 -18.96 2.55
N LEU A 80 -12.13 -18.62 3.20
CA LEU A 80 -11.40 -19.55 4.05
C LEU A 80 -12.26 -19.98 5.24
N ASN A 81 -12.86 -19.04 5.97
CA ASN A 81 -13.75 -19.38 7.09
C ASN A 81 -14.90 -20.30 6.66
N ASN A 82 -15.49 -20.06 5.49
CA ASN A 82 -16.51 -20.96 4.93
C ASN A 82 -15.96 -22.37 4.68
N PHE A 83 -14.77 -22.46 4.07
CA PHE A 83 -14.08 -23.73 3.83
C PHE A 83 -13.77 -24.46 5.15
N LEU A 84 -13.23 -23.77 6.15
CA LEU A 84 -12.92 -24.36 7.46
C LEU A 84 -14.18 -24.90 8.16
N ASN A 85 -15.31 -24.19 8.06
CA ASN A 85 -16.58 -24.69 8.60
C ASN A 85 -17.07 -25.97 7.90
N LYS A 86 -16.93 -26.06 6.56
CA LYS A 86 -17.26 -27.28 5.80
C LYS A 86 -16.35 -28.43 6.18
N MET A 87 -15.08 -28.12 6.42
CA MET A 87 -14.08 -29.07 6.87
C MET A 87 -14.43 -29.60 8.27
N LEU A 88 -14.76 -28.72 9.22
CA LEU A 88 -15.24 -29.14 10.54
C LEU A 88 -16.45 -30.09 10.46
N PHE A 89 -17.41 -29.79 9.57
CA PHE A 89 -18.55 -30.69 9.33
C PHE A 89 -18.12 -32.07 8.80
N PHE A 90 -17.17 -32.13 7.86
CA PHE A 90 -16.63 -33.40 7.37
C PHE A 90 -16.00 -34.22 8.50
N LYS A 91 -15.18 -33.59 9.35
CA LYS A 91 -14.60 -34.23 10.54
C LYS A 91 -15.66 -34.84 11.45
N LEU A 92 -16.74 -34.10 11.74
CA LEU A 92 -17.84 -34.59 12.57
C LEU A 92 -18.52 -35.83 11.97
N VAL A 93 -18.85 -35.80 10.67
CA VAL A 93 -19.51 -36.92 9.97
C VAL A 93 -18.61 -38.16 9.90
N ALA A 94 -17.31 -37.97 9.68
CA ALA A 94 -16.36 -39.07 9.58
C ALA A 94 -16.03 -39.69 10.95
N ALA A 95 -16.04 -38.90 12.03
CA ALA A 95 -15.92 -39.39 13.41
C ALA A 95 -17.15 -40.21 13.84
N GLU A 96 -18.36 -39.76 13.48
CA GLU A 96 -19.61 -40.50 13.78
C GLU A 96 -19.63 -41.90 13.14
N LYS A 97 -19.02 -42.04 11.96
CA LYS A 97 -18.90 -43.32 11.25
C LYS A 97 -17.74 -44.21 11.72
N GLN A 98 -17.08 -43.90 12.86
CA GLN A 98 -15.91 -44.59 13.42
C GLN A 98 -14.72 -44.76 12.44
N ASN A 99 -14.60 -43.89 11.45
CA ASN A 99 -13.74 -44.13 10.29
C ASN A 99 -12.43 -43.32 10.30
N LEU A 100 -12.17 -42.53 11.34
CA LEU A 100 -10.97 -41.68 11.44
C LEU A 100 -10.18 -41.98 12.73
N PRO A 101 -8.91 -42.38 12.62
CA PRO A 101 -7.98 -42.40 13.74
C PRO A 101 -7.83 -41.00 14.36
N GLN A 102 -7.69 -40.93 15.68
CA GLN A 102 -7.54 -39.69 16.45
C GLN A 102 -6.37 -38.81 15.95
N GLU A 103 -5.28 -39.43 15.47
CA GLU A 103 -4.12 -38.73 14.89
C GLU A 103 -4.49 -37.87 13.67
N ILE A 104 -5.36 -38.39 12.79
CA ILE A 104 -5.81 -37.65 11.60
C ILE A 104 -6.68 -36.46 12.01
N VAL A 105 -7.47 -36.64 13.06
CA VAL A 105 -8.34 -35.60 13.62
C VAL A 105 -7.54 -34.45 14.24
N GLU A 106 -6.41 -34.75 14.88
CA GLU A 106 -5.49 -33.75 15.42
C GLU A 106 -4.71 -33.03 14.33
N HIS A 107 -4.23 -33.75 13.31
CA HIS A 107 -3.56 -33.13 12.17
C HIS A 107 -4.48 -32.16 11.42
N TYR A 108 -5.76 -32.53 11.32
CA TYR A 108 -6.79 -31.69 10.71
C TYR A 108 -6.98 -30.36 11.43
N ASP A 109 -7.11 -30.39 12.77
CA ASP A 109 -7.27 -29.18 13.57
C ASP A 109 -6.05 -28.28 13.48
N ASN A 110 -4.85 -28.87 13.48
CA ASN A 110 -3.60 -28.12 13.32
C ASN A 110 -3.54 -27.39 11.98
N VAL A 111 -3.89 -28.04 10.87
CA VAL A 111 -3.90 -27.40 9.54
C VAL A 111 -4.92 -26.25 9.49
N ILE A 112 -6.10 -26.44 10.08
CA ILE A 112 -7.14 -25.40 10.17
C ILE A 112 -6.64 -24.19 10.96
N ASP A 113 -6.06 -24.41 12.13
CA ASP A 113 -5.57 -23.35 13.01
C ASP A 113 -4.38 -22.61 12.40
N GLU A 114 -3.41 -23.36 11.84
CA GLU A 114 -2.25 -22.79 11.17
C GLU A 114 -2.67 -21.90 9.98
N THR A 115 -3.56 -22.41 9.12
CA THR A 115 -4.05 -21.65 7.95
C THR A 115 -4.81 -20.39 8.39
N THR A 116 -5.61 -20.49 9.45
CA THR A 116 -6.33 -19.33 10.02
C THR A 116 -5.36 -18.27 10.54
N LYS A 117 -4.31 -18.68 11.26
CA LYS A 117 -3.27 -17.78 11.78
C LYS A 117 -2.51 -17.08 10.66
N GLN A 118 -2.12 -17.81 9.62
CA GLN A 118 -1.39 -17.24 8.47
C GLN A 118 -2.22 -16.17 7.74
N ILE A 119 -3.50 -16.44 7.45
CA ILE A 119 -4.39 -15.45 6.79
C ILE A 119 -4.62 -14.23 7.68
N LYS A 120 -4.76 -14.42 9.00
CA LYS A 120 -4.92 -13.30 9.94
C LYS A 120 -3.65 -12.44 10.01
N LYS A 121 -2.47 -13.06 9.96
CA LYS A 121 -1.18 -12.37 9.90
C LYS A 121 -1.06 -11.53 8.62
N LEU A 122 -1.44 -12.08 7.47
CA LEU A 122 -1.48 -11.38 6.19
C LEU A 122 -2.49 -10.23 6.15
N SER A 123 -3.65 -10.40 6.78
CA SER A 123 -4.67 -9.34 6.90
C SER A 123 -4.22 -8.19 7.83
N GLY A 124 -3.26 -8.45 8.72
CA GLY A 124 -2.75 -7.48 9.70
C GLY A 124 -1.55 -6.64 9.25
N ILE A 125 -1.10 -6.76 7.99
CA ILE A 125 0.06 -5.99 7.51
C ILE A 125 -0.26 -4.49 7.43
N LYS A 126 0.67 -3.66 7.92
CA LYS A 126 0.51 -2.19 7.92
C LYS A 126 0.98 -1.53 6.63
N GLU A 127 1.94 -2.14 5.95
CA GLU A 127 2.51 -1.64 4.71
C GLU A 127 2.27 -2.67 3.59
N ILE A 128 1.53 -2.26 2.57
CA ILE A 128 1.17 -3.12 1.44
C ILE A 128 2.29 -3.05 0.42
N SER A 129 3.30 -3.89 0.62
CA SER A 129 4.42 -4.05 -0.33
C SER A 129 4.67 -5.53 -0.63
N PRO A 130 5.15 -5.88 -1.85
CA PRO A 130 5.45 -7.27 -2.20
C PRO A 130 6.41 -7.93 -1.22
N LYS A 131 7.45 -7.20 -0.80
CA LYS A 131 8.45 -7.70 0.17
C LYS A 131 7.82 -8.02 1.53
N GLU A 132 6.94 -7.15 2.01
CA GLU A 132 6.30 -7.35 3.31
C GLU A 132 5.27 -8.48 3.26
N ILE A 133 4.55 -8.62 2.15
CA ILE A 133 3.64 -9.75 1.90
C ILE A 133 4.42 -11.06 1.85
N GLU A 134 5.51 -11.13 1.09
CA GLU A 134 6.36 -12.33 0.98
C GLU A 134 6.97 -12.70 2.34
N ARG A 135 7.48 -11.71 3.07
CA ARG A 135 8.00 -11.90 4.42
C ARG A 135 6.93 -12.48 5.33
N VAL A 136 5.74 -11.88 5.38
CA VAL A 136 4.68 -12.35 6.27
C VAL A 136 4.12 -13.73 5.87
N ALA A 137 4.07 -14.04 4.57
CA ALA A 137 3.57 -15.29 4.02
C ALA A 137 4.55 -16.47 4.15
N TYR A 138 5.85 -16.24 3.97
CA TYR A 138 6.85 -17.31 3.81
C TYR A 138 7.94 -17.34 4.88
N GLU A 139 8.11 -16.28 5.68
CA GLU A 139 9.08 -16.28 6.76
C GLU A 139 8.55 -17.20 7.89
N LYS A 140 9.09 -18.42 7.94
CA LYS A 140 8.91 -19.34 9.06
C LYS A 140 9.32 -18.61 10.34
N GLU A 141 8.46 -18.65 11.36
CA GLU A 141 8.88 -18.28 12.72
C GLU A 141 10.17 -19.04 13.04
N SER A 142 11.26 -18.30 13.22
CA SER A 142 12.53 -18.85 13.68
C SER A 142 12.26 -19.57 14.98
N THR A 143 12.61 -20.85 14.99
CA THR A 143 12.50 -21.81 16.09
C THR A 143 13.05 -21.25 17.40
#